data_AF-A0A6A4QBI3-F1
#
_entry.id   AF-A0A6A4QBI3-F1
#
_cell.length_a   1.000
_cell.length_b   1.000
_cell.length_c   1.000
_cell.angle_alpha   90.00
_cell.angle_beta   90.00
_cell.angle_gamma   90.00
#
_symmetry.space_group_name_H-M   'P 1'
#
loop_
_entity.id
_entity.type
_entity.pdbx_description
1 polymer ?
#
loop_
_entity_poly.entity_id
_entity_poly.type
_entity_poly.pdbx_seq_one_letter_code
_entity_poly.pdbx_strand_id
1 'polypeptide(L)'
;MGFFRTKRVVQTCVLSKRWEHLWKKLTSFKLDSSNFLNVEQFREFLSLFLSNRDGSMSLENEGNTSKISRLSCIKNLASCILHLACVIFRTSGRDYPEPFSTCKMLNTLVVEDCFVTGLYICNSMLTSLTIVSVNSHDNAAYYHKIVLCTPRLSSLNTKGFLVHEISSNCKLLYLEEVNFDVTCSFRDFSRKGLVLVSWMKVLANVTTMTLSSYTIEILNVLLFHHSTRTNLPCFARLNLLKVNLGPLSRITSNKNVFRIVGHLHQYSPPTRIDIIRHA
;
A
#
# COMPACT_ATOMS: atom_id res chain seq x y z
N MET A 1 -19.74 0.54 -10.57
CA MET A 1 -20.04 2.00 -10.44
C MET A 1 -18.86 2.70 -9.78
N GLY A 2 -18.09 3.63 -10.36
CA GLY A 2 -18.09 4.22 -11.70
C GLY A 2 -16.82 5.05 -11.92
N PHE A 3 -15.87 4.47 -12.65
CA PHE A 3 -14.59 5.03 -13.12
C PHE A 3 -14.73 6.36 -13.88
N PHE A 4 -15.85 6.51 -14.59
CA PHE A 4 -16.20 7.72 -15.35
C PHE A 4 -16.67 8.90 -14.49
N ARG A 5 -17.00 8.71 -13.20
CA ARG A 5 -17.46 9.81 -12.36
C ARG A 5 -16.28 10.68 -11.90
N THR A 6 -15.17 10.14 -11.42
CA THR A 6 -14.13 10.98 -10.82
C THR A 6 -13.56 12.02 -11.78
N LYS A 7 -13.01 11.61 -12.95
CA LYS A 7 -12.45 12.56 -13.94
C LYS A 7 -13.49 13.58 -14.43
N ARG A 8 -14.68 13.12 -14.81
CA ARG A 8 -15.75 14.03 -15.28
C ARG A 8 -16.21 14.96 -14.18
N VAL A 9 -16.31 14.47 -12.95
CA VAL A 9 -16.80 15.26 -11.82
C VAL A 9 -15.70 16.28 -11.45
N VAL A 10 -14.39 15.95 -11.53
CA VAL A 10 -13.30 16.91 -11.20
C VAL A 10 -13.31 17.98 -12.27
N GLN A 11 -13.34 17.56 -13.53
CA GLN A 11 -13.42 18.45 -14.67
C GLN A 11 -14.67 19.32 -14.58
N THR A 12 -15.86 18.79 -14.29
CA THR A 12 -17.09 19.59 -14.20
C THR A 12 -17.11 20.50 -12.98
N CYS A 13 -16.44 20.15 -11.87
CA CYS A 13 -16.34 21.05 -10.73
C CYS A 13 -15.33 22.15 -10.88
N VAL A 14 -14.18 21.85 -11.46
CA VAL A 14 -13.24 22.87 -11.88
C VAL A 14 -13.92 23.78 -12.91
N LEU A 15 -14.82 23.27 -13.76
CA LEU A 15 -15.49 24.06 -14.81
C LEU A 15 -16.78 24.76 -14.37
N SER A 16 -17.43 24.40 -13.25
CA SER A 16 -18.73 24.99 -12.86
C SER A 16 -18.98 25.02 -11.34
N LYS A 17 -19.31 26.22 -10.81
CA LYS A 17 -19.73 26.45 -9.41
C LYS A 17 -20.96 25.64 -9.00
N ARG A 18 -21.79 25.20 -9.96
CA ARG A 18 -23.03 24.44 -9.72
C ARG A 18 -22.78 23.06 -9.11
N TRP A 19 -21.61 22.48 -9.32
CA TRP A 19 -21.29 21.11 -8.87
C TRP A 19 -20.46 21.06 -7.58
N GLU A 20 -20.07 22.22 -7.02
CA GLU A 20 -19.20 22.33 -5.82
C GLU A 20 -19.67 21.47 -4.63
N HIS A 21 -20.98 21.44 -4.40
CA HIS A 21 -21.59 20.70 -3.28
C HIS A 21 -21.52 19.18 -3.43
N LEU A 22 -21.39 18.65 -4.66
CA LEU A 22 -21.30 17.21 -4.93
C LEU A 22 -19.89 16.68 -4.64
N TRP A 23 -18.88 17.54 -4.73
CA TRP A 23 -17.48 17.19 -4.42
C TRP A 23 -17.23 17.04 -2.94
N LYS A 24 -17.89 17.88 -2.12
CA LYS A 24 -17.89 17.76 -0.66
C LYS A 24 -18.51 16.44 -0.15
N LYS A 25 -19.17 15.67 -1.02
CA LYS A 25 -19.70 14.32 -0.70
C LYS A 25 -18.81 13.17 -1.20
N LEU A 26 -17.77 13.44 -1.99
CA LEU A 26 -16.90 12.40 -2.54
C LEU A 26 -15.72 12.13 -1.59
N THR A 27 -15.76 11.00 -0.90
CA THR A 27 -14.71 10.54 0.02
C THR A 27 -13.68 9.62 -0.65
N SER A 28 -13.91 9.19 -1.89
CA SER A 28 -13.06 8.22 -2.60
C SER A 28 -12.70 8.67 -4.02
N PHE A 29 -11.40 8.66 -4.33
CA PHE A 29 -10.83 9.08 -5.59
C PHE A 29 -9.92 7.95 -6.13
N LYS A 30 -10.36 7.30 -7.20
CA LYS A 30 -9.51 6.43 -8.01
C LYS A 30 -8.91 7.23 -9.16
N LEU A 31 -7.58 7.31 -9.18
CA LEU A 31 -6.76 7.90 -10.23
C LEU A 31 -5.91 6.80 -10.86
N ASP A 32 -5.94 6.73 -12.18
CA ASP A 32 -5.21 5.74 -12.96
C ASP A 32 -4.51 6.52 -14.07
N SER A 33 -3.21 6.30 -14.27
CA SER A 33 -2.44 7.04 -15.27
C SER A 33 -2.99 6.84 -16.68
N SER A 34 -3.57 5.67 -16.97
CA SER A 34 -4.20 5.36 -18.27
C SER A 34 -5.42 6.24 -18.60
N ASN A 35 -6.00 6.92 -17.60
CA ASN A 35 -7.12 7.83 -17.81
C ASN A 35 -6.76 9.20 -18.37
N PHE A 36 -5.47 9.53 -18.43
CA PHE A 36 -5.01 10.86 -18.81
C PHE A 36 -4.40 10.81 -20.20
N LEU A 37 -4.57 11.91 -20.96
CA LEU A 37 -4.10 11.98 -22.34
C LEU A 37 -2.58 11.88 -22.45
N ASN A 38 -1.87 12.33 -21.41
CA ASN A 38 -0.43 12.15 -21.26
C ASN A 38 -0.03 12.20 -19.77
N VAL A 39 1.19 11.73 -19.50
CA VAL A 39 1.77 11.62 -18.15
C VAL A 39 1.96 12.98 -17.48
N GLU A 40 2.23 14.03 -18.26
CA GLU A 40 2.45 15.39 -17.75
C GLU A 40 1.18 16.00 -17.16
N GLN A 41 0.05 15.90 -17.87
CA GLN A 41 -1.25 16.32 -17.35
C GLN A 41 -1.65 15.55 -16.11
N PHE A 42 -1.35 14.24 -16.07
CA PHE A 42 -1.60 13.43 -14.88
C PHE A 42 -0.75 13.89 -13.70
N ARG A 43 0.55 14.18 -13.93
CA ARG A 43 1.47 14.63 -12.89
C ARG A 43 1.10 16.01 -12.36
N GLU A 44 0.75 16.95 -13.22
CA GLU A 44 0.26 18.28 -12.82
C GLU A 44 -1.00 18.14 -11.98
N PHE A 45 -1.96 17.32 -12.44
CA PHE A 45 -3.19 17.05 -11.69
C PHE A 45 -2.93 16.43 -10.32
N LEU A 46 -2.07 15.40 -10.26
CA LEU A 46 -1.75 14.68 -9.03
C LEU A 46 -1.02 15.59 -8.03
N SER A 47 -0.05 16.39 -8.51
CA SER A 47 0.65 17.39 -7.69
C SER A 47 -0.32 18.44 -7.12
N LEU A 48 -1.21 18.97 -7.96
CA LEU A 48 -2.25 19.90 -7.52
C LEU A 48 -3.24 19.27 -6.54
N PHE A 49 -3.59 18.00 -6.75
CA PHE A 49 -4.51 17.27 -5.87
C PHE A 49 -3.90 17.06 -4.48
N LEU A 50 -2.62 16.68 -4.41
CA LEU A 50 -1.90 16.42 -3.17
C LEU A 50 -1.59 17.73 -2.40
N SER A 51 -1.25 18.82 -3.11
CA SER A 51 -0.91 20.12 -2.52
C SER A 51 -2.11 20.97 -2.08
N ASN A 52 -3.21 21.01 -2.83
CA ASN A 52 -4.37 21.88 -2.52
C ASN A 52 -5.21 21.43 -1.31
N ARG A 53 -4.84 20.32 -0.66
CA ARG A 53 -5.51 19.79 0.54
C ARG A 53 -4.77 20.09 1.85
N ASP A 54 -3.72 20.90 1.81
CA ASP A 54 -2.89 21.22 2.99
C ASP A 54 -3.52 22.26 3.95
N GLY A 55 -4.67 22.86 3.60
CA GLY A 55 -5.34 23.88 4.42
C GLY A 55 -4.57 25.19 4.62
N SER A 56 -3.32 25.28 4.16
CA SER A 56 -2.33 26.31 4.50
C SER A 56 -2.03 27.32 3.38
N MET A 57 -2.62 27.20 2.19
CA MET A 57 -2.26 28.07 1.07
C MET A 57 -2.83 29.49 1.26
N SER A 58 -2.00 30.40 1.78
CA SER A 58 -2.17 31.84 1.70
C SER A 58 -2.08 32.27 0.23
N LEU A 59 -3.07 33.05 -0.20
CA LEU A 59 -3.19 33.59 -1.55
C LEU A 59 -2.17 34.71 -1.74
N GLU A 60 -0.94 34.41 -2.12
CA GLU A 60 -0.02 35.45 -2.59
C GLU A 60 0.63 35.09 -3.93
N ASN A 61 0.24 35.91 -4.92
CA ASN A 61 0.82 36.26 -6.21
C ASN A 61 0.65 35.38 -7.47
N GLU A 62 -0.26 35.91 -8.31
CA GLU A 62 -0.07 36.39 -9.70
C GLU A 62 0.52 35.47 -10.77
N GLY A 63 -0.33 35.15 -11.75
CA GLY A 63 0.05 34.63 -13.08
C GLY A 63 -0.85 33.51 -13.60
N ASN A 64 -1.41 32.66 -12.73
CA ASN A 64 -2.17 31.46 -13.13
C ASN A 64 -3.54 31.35 -12.43
N THR A 65 -4.16 32.50 -12.19
CA THR A 65 -5.32 32.69 -11.30
C THR A 65 -6.62 32.05 -11.79
N SER A 66 -6.74 31.63 -13.05
CA SER A 66 -7.98 31.05 -13.59
C SER A 66 -8.16 29.54 -13.29
N LYS A 67 -7.06 28.78 -13.16
CA LYS A 67 -7.09 27.34 -12.80
C LYS A 67 -7.06 27.12 -11.28
N ILE A 68 -6.28 27.92 -10.56
CA ILE A 68 -6.01 27.75 -9.12
C ILE A 68 -7.19 28.20 -8.25
N SER A 69 -7.88 29.29 -8.64
CA SER A 69 -9.06 29.80 -7.91
C SER A 69 -10.21 28.79 -7.84
N ARG A 70 -10.31 27.88 -8.81
CA ARG A 70 -11.40 26.87 -8.93
C ARG A 70 -11.14 25.59 -8.12
N LEU A 71 -9.94 25.42 -7.55
CA LEU A 71 -9.57 24.29 -6.67
C LEU A 71 -9.80 24.58 -5.17
N SER A 72 -10.13 25.83 -4.81
CA SER A 72 -10.51 26.26 -3.45
C SER A 72 -11.65 25.44 -2.82
N CYS A 73 -12.48 24.81 -3.66
CA CYS A 73 -13.60 23.95 -3.25
C CYS A 73 -13.17 22.61 -2.60
N ILE A 74 -11.90 22.23 -2.70
CA ILE A 74 -11.38 20.90 -2.30
C ILE A 74 -10.97 20.86 -0.81
N LYS A 75 -10.94 22.01 -0.11
CA LYS A 75 -10.36 22.19 1.23
C LYS A 75 -11.11 21.52 2.40
N ASN A 76 -12.31 20.96 2.20
CA ASN A 76 -13.26 20.66 3.30
C ASN A 76 -13.73 19.20 3.41
N LEU A 77 -12.89 18.19 3.16
CA LEU A 77 -13.26 16.79 3.45
C LEU A 77 -12.52 16.29 4.70
N ALA A 78 -13.23 15.62 5.61
CA ALA A 78 -12.63 15.05 6.82
C ALA A 78 -11.77 13.79 6.53
N SER A 79 -11.92 13.21 5.34
CA SER A 79 -11.45 11.86 5.04
C SER A 79 -11.34 11.65 3.52
N CYS A 80 -10.25 11.02 3.06
CA CYS A 80 -10.00 10.75 1.65
C CYS A 80 -9.36 9.38 1.44
N ILE A 81 -9.96 8.60 0.54
CA ILE A 81 -9.41 7.40 -0.07
C ILE A 81 -8.78 7.79 -1.40
N LEU A 82 -7.48 7.57 -1.57
CA LEU A 82 -6.77 7.76 -2.82
C LEU A 82 -6.34 6.40 -3.35
N HIS A 83 -6.77 6.06 -4.56
CA HIS A 83 -6.28 4.89 -5.27
C HIS A 83 -5.47 5.35 -6.47
N LEU A 84 -4.20 4.93 -6.54
CA LEU A 84 -3.27 5.19 -7.63
C LEU A 84 -2.92 3.87 -8.31
N ALA A 85 -3.03 3.82 -9.64
CA ALA A 85 -2.62 2.67 -10.44
C ALA A 85 -1.66 3.09 -11.55
N CYS A 86 -0.59 2.33 -11.72
CA CYS A 86 0.44 2.48 -12.76
C CYS A 86 1.04 3.90 -12.81
N VAL A 87 1.30 4.50 -11.64
CA VAL A 87 1.86 5.85 -11.53
C VAL A 87 3.37 5.78 -11.35
N ILE A 88 4.11 6.46 -12.22
CA ILE A 88 5.55 6.61 -12.09
C ILE A 88 5.87 7.93 -11.40
N PHE A 89 6.42 7.84 -10.20
CA PHE A 89 6.95 8.99 -9.48
C PHE A 89 8.44 9.18 -9.79
N ARG A 90 8.85 10.42 -10.06
CA ARG A 90 10.25 10.76 -10.37
C ARG A 90 10.75 11.82 -9.41
N THR A 91 12.00 11.70 -8.99
CA THR A 91 12.74 12.77 -8.31
C THR A 91 13.85 13.25 -9.24
N SER A 92 14.33 14.47 -9.05
CA SER A 92 15.49 15.00 -9.77
C SER A 92 16.82 14.45 -9.26
N GLY A 93 16.80 13.61 -8.20
CA GLY A 93 17.98 13.08 -7.52
C GLY A 93 17.99 11.55 -7.44
N ARG A 94 18.83 11.01 -6.55
CA ARG A 94 18.91 9.55 -6.27
C ARG A 94 17.92 9.09 -5.19
N ASP A 95 17.19 10.01 -4.58
CA ASP A 95 16.22 9.69 -3.54
C ASP A 95 14.94 9.12 -4.12
N TYR A 96 14.27 8.25 -3.35
CA TYR A 96 12.95 7.78 -3.71
C TYR A 96 11.92 8.91 -3.61
N PRO A 97 10.94 8.95 -4.50
CA PRO A 97 9.90 9.96 -4.47
C PRO A 97 9.03 9.85 -3.21
N GLU A 98 8.63 11.00 -2.68
CA GLU A 98 7.74 11.14 -1.53
C GLU A 98 6.62 12.13 -1.88
N PRO A 99 5.47 11.66 -2.36
CA PRO A 99 4.40 12.54 -2.83
C PRO A 99 3.29 12.79 -1.78
N PHE A 100 3.30 12.13 -0.63
CA PHE A 100 2.09 12.01 0.21
C PHE A 100 2.11 12.85 1.48
N SER A 101 3.26 13.36 1.92
CA SER A 101 3.39 14.04 3.24
C SER A 101 2.53 15.29 3.38
N THR A 102 2.29 16.01 2.29
CA THR A 102 1.51 17.26 2.26
C THR A 102 -0.01 17.03 2.28
N CYS A 103 -0.47 15.80 1.99
CA CYS A 103 -1.89 15.50 1.90
C CYS A 103 -2.49 15.15 3.28
N LYS A 104 -2.84 16.18 4.07
CA LYS A 104 -3.36 16.05 5.46
C LYS A 104 -4.69 15.33 5.62
N MET A 105 -5.43 15.11 4.54
CA MET A 105 -6.77 14.48 4.58
C MET A 105 -6.75 13.00 4.17
N LEU A 106 -5.58 12.47 3.78
CA LEU A 106 -5.43 11.11 3.30
C LEU A 106 -5.48 10.12 4.47
N ASN A 107 -6.54 9.30 4.51
CA ASN A 107 -6.65 8.21 5.50
C ASN A 107 -6.39 6.84 4.88
N THR A 108 -6.76 6.66 3.61
CA THR A 108 -6.65 5.37 2.92
C THR A 108 -5.92 5.58 1.61
N LEU A 109 -4.87 4.82 1.41
CA LEU A 109 -4.07 4.82 0.19
C LEU A 109 -4.08 3.42 -0.40
N VAL A 110 -4.40 3.33 -1.69
CA VAL A 110 -4.22 2.12 -2.50
C VAL A 110 -3.22 2.48 -3.59
N VAL A 111 -2.13 1.73 -3.68
CA VAL A 111 -1.06 1.92 -4.68
C VAL A 111 -0.85 0.62 -5.44
N GLU A 112 -1.16 0.64 -6.73
CA GLU A 112 -1.08 -0.48 -7.65
C GLU A 112 0.03 -0.21 -8.69
N ASP A 113 1.07 -1.04 -8.70
CA ASP A 113 2.20 -0.95 -9.64
C ASP A 113 2.85 0.46 -9.74
N CYS A 114 3.01 1.13 -8.59
CA CYS A 114 3.57 2.49 -8.49
C CYS A 114 5.03 2.56 -8.01
N PHE A 115 5.75 1.43 -8.03
CA PHE A 115 7.03 1.26 -7.31
C PHE A 115 8.25 1.11 -8.22
N VAL A 116 8.10 1.40 -9.51
CA VAL A 116 9.15 1.21 -10.54
C VAL A 116 10.48 1.88 -10.17
N THR A 117 10.42 3.03 -9.50
CA THR A 117 11.58 3.85 -9.07
C THR A 117 11.76 3.84 -7.54
N GLY A 118 11.01 3.01 -6.82
CA GLY A 118 10.90 3.06 -5.36
C GLY A 118 9.95 4.15 -4.90
N LEU A 119 9.53 4.09 -3.62
CA LEU A 119 8.53 5.01 -3.11
C LEU A 119 8.67 5.18 -1.60
N TYR A 120 8.81 6.42 -1.15
CA TYR A 120 8.49 6.80 0.22
C TYR A 120 6.99 7.04 0.34
N ILE A 121 6.37 6.37 1.28
CA ILE A 121 4.99 6.62 1.70
C ILE A 121 5.07 7.29 3.06
N CYS A 122 5.12 8.61 3.07
CA CYS A 122 5.13 9.41 4.29
C CYS A 122 3.80 10.12 4.44
N ASN A 123 3.05 9.84 5.51
CA ASN A 123 1.83 10.58 5.80
C ASN A 123 1.42 10.36 7.26
N SER A 124 1.22 11.45 8.01
CA SER A 124 0.89 11.40 9.45
C SER A 124 -0.55 11.02 9.74
N MET A 125 -1.44 11.08 8.75
CA MET A 125 -2.89 10.85 8.88
C MET A 125 -3.34 9.52 8.27
N LEU A 126 -2.47 8.84 7.52
CA LEU A 126 -2.75 7.58 6.86
C LEU A 126 -2.96 6.46 7.90
N THR A 127 -4.15 5.86 7.89
CA THR A 127 -4.54 4.76 8.76
C THR A 127 -4.62 3.42 8.02
N SER A 128 -4.90 3.44 6.71
CA SER A 128 -5.02 2.24 5.88
C SER A 128 -4.17 2.33 4.62
N LEU A 129 -3.38 1.30 4.36
CA LEU A 129 -2.55 1.20 3.15
C LEU A 129 -2.83 -0.13 2.45
N THR A 130 -3.00 -0.10 1.13
CA THR A 130 -3.04 -1.29 0.28
C THR A 130 -1.98 -1.19 -0.80
N ILE A 131 -1.09 -2.18 -0.86
CA ILE A 131 -0.02 -2.28 -1.86
C ILE A 131 -0.36 -3.43 -2.80
N VAL A 132 -0.51 -3.13 -4.09
CA VAL A 132 -0.82 -4.11 -5.13
C VAL A 132 0.33 -4.16 -6.13
N SER A 133 0.81 -5.37 -6.42
CA SER A 133 1.83 -5.62 -7.42
C SER A 133 1.36 -6.70 -8.37
N VAL A 134 0.83 -6.33 -9.53
CA VAL A 134 0.26 -7.31 -10.49
C VAL A 134 1.35 -7.88 -11.40
N ASN A 135 2.40 -7.10 -11.63
CA ASN A 135 3.50 -7.48 -12.49
C ASN A 135 4.63 -8.12 -11.69
N SER A 136 5.09 -9.29 -12.14
CA SER A 136 6.17 -10.03 -11.46
C SER A 136 7.57 -9.50 -11.75
N HIS A 137 7.70 -8.40 -12.51
CA HIS A 137 8.92 -7.88 -13.15
C HIS A 137 10.21 -8.33 -12.44
N ASP A 138 10.68 -9.53 -12.81
CA ASP A 138 11.83 -10.22 -12.20
C ASP A 138 13.16 -9.68 -12.77
N ASN A 139 13.15 -8.40 -13.16
CA ASN A 139 14.30 -7.82 -13.84
C ASN A 139 15.29 -7.33 -12.79
N ALA A 140 16.40 -8.07 -12.65
CA ALA A 140 17.35 -7.97 -11.55
C ALA A 140 18.03 -6.60 -11.37
N ALA A 141 17.90 -5.71 -12.34
CA ALA A 141 18.59 -4.43 -12.38
C ALA A 141 17.98 -3.35 -11.47
N TYR A 142 16.72 -3.48 -11.03
CA TYR A 142 16.00 -2.36 -10.39
C TYR A 142 14.95 -2.81 -9.35
N TYR A 143 15.37 -3.57 -8.33
CA TYR A 143 14.52 -3.84 -7.16
C TYR A 143 14.51 -2.62 -6.24
N HIS A 144 13.65 -1.67 -6.54
CA HIS A 144 13.48 -0.51 -5.69
C HIS A 144 12.66 -0.84 -4.44
N LYS A 145 12.87 -0.03 -3.40
CA LYS A 145 12.33 -0.25 -2.06
C LYS A 145 11.07 0.58 -1.82
N ILE A 146 10.19 0.04 -0.97
CA ILE A 146 9.08 0.76 -0.37
C ILE A 146 9.50 1.18 1.04
N VAL A 147 9.43 2.47 1.35
CA VAL A 147 9.80 2.97 2.68
C VAL A 147 8.60 3.67 3.32
N LEU A 148 8.21 3.21 4.51
CA LEU A 148 7.06 3.74 5.25
C LEU A 148 7.50 4.77 6.30
N CYS A 149 6.80 5.91 6.31
CA CYS A 149 6.81 6.89 7.40
C CYS A 149 5.35 7.26 7.73
N THR A 150 4.57 6.26 8.14
CA THR A 150 3.12 6.37 8.41
C THR A 150 2.83 5.96 9.86
N PRO A 151 3.09 6.86 10.84
CA PRO A 151 3.10 6.50 12.25
C PRO A 151 1.73 6.07 12.80
N ARG A 152 0.61 6.45 12.15
CA ARG A 152 -0.77 6.10 12.57
C ARG A 152 -1.38 4.94 11.77
N LEU A 153 -0.57 4.26 10.96
CA LEU A 153 -1.05 3.15 10.13
C LEU A 153 -1.58 2.03 11.04
N SER A 154 -2.86 1.69 10.89
CA SER A 154 -3.54 0.64 11.66
C SER A 154 -3.87 -0.60 10.84
N SER A 155 -3.98 -0.44 9.51
CA SER A 155 -4.27 -1.52 8.58
C SER A 155 -3.32 -1.51 7.38
N LEU A 156 -2.77 -2.67 7.05
CA LEU A 156 -1.92 -2.88 5.87
C LEU A 156 -2.38 -4.11 5.08
N ASN A 157 -2.68 -3.92 3.82
CA ASN A 157 -3.10 -4.97 2.91
C ASN A 157 -2.11 -5.10 1.75
N THR A 158 -1.77 -6.31 1.36
CA THR A 158 -0.94 -6.57 0.18
C THR A 158 -1.64 -7.51 -0.77
N LYS A 159 -1.44 -7.32 -2.07
CA LYS A 159 -1.94 -8.24 -3.10
C LYS A 159 -0.94 -8.42 -4.24
N GLY A 160 -0.72 -9.65 -4.67
CA GLY A 160 0.02 -9.97 -5.89
C GLY A 160 1.47 -10.35 -5.64
N PHE A 161 2.40 -9.95 -6.51
CA PHE A 161 3.79 -10.40 -6.49
C PHE A 161 4.64 -9.72 -5.42
N LEU A 162 5.37 -10.52 -4.66
CA LEU A 162 6.38 -10.06 -3.69
C LEU A 162 7.67 -9.67 -4.44
N VAL A 163 7.71 -8.43 -4.92
CA VAL A 163 8.83 -7.91 -5.74
C VAL A 163 9.71 -6.94 -4.95
N HIS A 164 9.11 -6.06 -4.16
CA HIS A 164 9.80 -4.94 -3.52
C HIS A 164 10.11 -5.22 -2.06
N GLU A 165 11.34 -4.93 -1.63
CA GLU A 165 11.67 -4.84 -0.22
C GLU A 165 10.88 -3.73 0.44
N ILE A 166 10.57 -3.91 1.72
CA ILE A 166 9.93 -2.90 2.54
C ILE A 166 10.79 -2.54 3.76
N SER A 167 10.78 -1.28 4.15
CA SER A 167 11.22 -0.86 5.48
C SER A 167 10.29 0.19 6.06
N SER A 168 10.40 0.40 7.36
CA SER A 168 9.72 1.48 8.05
C SER A 168 10.74 2.34 8.78
N ASN A 169 10.66 3.66 8.59
CA ASN A 169 11.45 4.64 9.35
C ASN A 169 10.72 5.09 10.63
N CYS A 170 9.46 4.66 10.83
CA CYS A 170 8.71 4.88 12.06
C CYS A 170 8.38 3.57 12.78
N LYS A 171 8.21 3.62 14.11
CA LYS A 171 7.65 2.50 14.86
C LYS A 171 6.16 2.41 14.52
N LEU A 172 5.74 1.31 13.90
CA LEU A 172 4.34 1.05 13.52
C LEU A 172 3.56 0.52 14.73
N LEU A 173 3.45 1.32 15.80
CA LEU A 173 2.88 0.90 17.08
C LEU A 173 1.38 0.61 17.00
N TYR A 174 0.68 1.33 16.11
CA TYR A 174 -0.76 1.22 15.90
C TYR A 174 -1.16 0.20 14.83
N LEU A 175 -0.19 -0.44 14.16
CA LEU A 175 -0.50 -1.42 13.13
C LEU A 175 -1.07 -2.69 13.79
N GLU A 176 -2.37 -2.88 13.65
CA GLU A 176 -3.12 -3.96 14.30
C GLU A 176 -3.44 -5.06 13.31
N GLU A 177 -3.93 -4.69 12.13
CA GLU A 177 -4.47 -5.63 11.15
C GLU A 177 -3.63 -5.66 9.88
N VAL A 178 -3.19 -6.86 9.52
CA VAL A 178 -2.48 -7.11 8.26
C VAL A 178 -3.17 -8.20 7.48
N ASN A 179 -3.40 -7.94 6.19
CA ASN A 179 -3.71 -8.99 5.23
C ASN A 179 -2.55 -9.10 4.24
N PHE A 180 -1.80 -10.19 4.37
CA PHE A 180 -0.60 -10.46 3.61
C PHE A 180 -0.91 -11.54 2.56
N ASP A 181 -1.48 -11.11 1.44
CA ASP A 181 -1.79 -11.96 0.29
C ASP A 181 -0.76 -11.72 -0.83
N VAL A 182 0.32 -12.48 -0.80
CA VAL A 182 1.39 -12.41 -1.79
C VAL A 182 1.69 -13.74 -2.44
N THR A 183 2.18 -13.67 -3.67
CA THR A 183 2.77 -14.74 -4.46
C THR A 183 4.17 -14.33 -4.94
N CYS A 184 4.99 -15.25 -5.41
CA CYS A 184 6.27 -14.93 -6.01
C CYS A 184 6.63 -15.98 -7.06
N SER A 185 7.49 -15.60 -8.01
CA SER A 185 8.18 -16.60 -8.80
C SER A 185 9.13 -17.38 -7.89
N PHE A 186 9.34 -18.66 -8.20
CA PHE A 186 10.37 -19.49 -7.56
C PHE A 186 11.73 -19.32 -8.24
N ARG A 187 11.95 -18.18 -8.90
CA ARG A 187 13.24 -17.79 -9.49
C ARG A 187 13.96 -16.90 -8.48
N ASP A 188 15.29 -17.04 -8.35
CA ASP A 188 16.12 -16.28 -7.41
C ASP A 188 15.65 -16.33 -5.94
N PHE A 189 15.56 -17.56 -5.41
CA PHE A 189 15.08 -17.86 -4.06
C PHE A 189 15.79 -17.07 -2.95
N SER A 190 17.11 -16.92 -3.04
CA SER A 190 17.91 -16.24 -2.03
C SER A 190 17.44 -14.81 -1.82
N ARG A 191 17.20 -14.06 -2.91
CA ARG A 191 16.73 -12.67 -2.82
C ARG A 191 15.26 -12.58 -2.40
N LYS A 192 14.38 -13.45 -2.91
CA LYS A 192 12.97 -13.46 -2.49
C LYS A 192 12.83 -13.75 -0.99
N GLY A 193 13.72 -14.58 -0.43
CA GLY A 193 13.88 -14.78 1.01
C GLY A 193 14.15 -13.47 1.76
N LEU A 194 15.08 -12.64 1.28
CA LEU A 194 15.40 -11.34 1.88
C LEU A 194 14.21 -10.37 1.80
N VAL A 195 13.53 -10.32 0.65
CA VAL A 195 12.31 -9.51 0.50
C VAL A 195 11.26 -9.94 1.51
N LEU A 196 10.96 -11.24 1.61
CA LEU A 196 10.00 -11.76 2.58
C LEU A 196 10.40 -11.40 4.02
N VAL A 197 11.67 -11.56 4.38
CA VAL A 197 12.18 -11.19 5.71
C VAL A 197 12.01 -9.69 5.98
N SER A 198 12.23 -8.82 4.98
CA SER A 198 12.01 -7.37 5.12
C SER A 198 10.55 -7.06 5.49
N TRP A 199 9.60 -7.74 4.84
CA TRP A 199 8.18 -7.64 5.17
C TRP A 199 7.90 -8.17 6.56
N MET A 200 8.32 -9.38 6.90
CA MET A 200 8.09 -9.96 8.22
C MET A 200 8.55 -9.02 9.35
N LYS A 201 9.72 -8.37 9.19
CA LYS A 201 10.25 -7.37 10.15
C LYS A 201 9.32 -6.19 10.36
N VAL A 202 8.73 -5.65 9.29
CA VAL A 202 7.77 -4.53 9.38
C VAL A 202 6.46 -4.97 10.04
N LEU A 203 6.04 -6.22 9.83
CA LEU A 203 4.78 -6.79 10.33
C LEU A 203 4.90 -7.44 11.73
N ALA A 204 6.07 -7.37 12.37
CA ALA A 204 6.36 -8.09 13.61
C ALA A 204 5.42 -7.74 14.79
N ASN A 205 4.88 -6.52 14.82
CA ASN A 205 4.19 -6.00 16.01
C ASN A 205 2.65 -5.99 15.91
N VAL A 206 2.10 -6.77 14.97
CA VAL A 206 0.67 -6.78 14.64
C VAL A 206 -0.13 -7.68 15.58
N THR A 207 -1.43 -7.43 15.71
CA THR A 207 -2.33 -8.24 16.55
C THR A 207 -3.09 -9.29 15.74
N THR A 208 -3.46 -8.96 14.51
CA THR A 208 -4.17 -9.85 13.59
C THR A 208 -3.43 -9.91 12.27
N MET A 209 -3.05 -11.11 11.86
CA MET A 209 -2.42 -11.35 10.55
C MET A 209 -3.28 -12.34 9.76
N THR A 210 -3.61 -11.99 8.52
CA THR A 210 -4.25 -12.88 7.56
C THR A 210 -3.24 -13.26 6.49
N LEU A 211 -3.08 -14.55 6.24
CA LEU A 211 -2.18 -15.10 5.22
C LEU A 211 -2.99 -15.83 4.15
N SER A 212 -2.69 -15.63 2.87
CA SER A 212 -3.28 -16.42 1.79
C SER A 212 -2.60 -17.78 1.63
N SER A 213 -3.27 -18.72 0.95
CA SER A 213 -2.68 -20.02 0.61
C SER A 213 -1.34 -19.89 -0.13
N TYR A 214 -1.22 -18.92 -1.04
CA TYR A 214 0.03 -18.65 -1.77
C TYR A 214 1.14 -18.19 -0.83
N THR A 215 0.81 -17.31 0.12
CA THR A 215 1.77 -16.82 1.10
C THR A 215 2.26 -17.92 2.04
N ILE A 216 1.38 -18.84 2.44
CA ILE A 216 1.73 -20.04 3.23
C ILE A 216 2.64 -20.97 2.42
N GLU A 217 2.40 -21.16 1.13
CA GLU A 217 3.30 -21.96 0.27
C GLU A 217 4.70 -21.32 0.20
N ILE A 218 4.77 -20.01 -0.02
CA ILE A 218 6.04 -19.25 -0.05
C ILE A 218 6.77 -19.36 1.28
N LEU A 219 6.08 -19.11 2.39
CA LEU A 219 6.65 -19.22 3.73
C LEU A 219 7.17 -20.63 3.99
N ASN A 220 6.42 -21.68 3.61
CA ASN A 220 6.92 -23.04 3.75
C ASN A 220 8.24 -23.22 3.01
N VAL A 221 8.28 -22.86 1.73
CA VAL A 221 9.49 -23.05 0.89
C VAL A 221 10.65 -22.21 1.40
N LEU A 222 10.44 -20.93 1.70
CA LEU A 222 11.49 -20.01 2.12
C LEU A 222 11.94 -20.25 3.56
N LEU A 223 11.12 -20.83 4.44
CA LEU A 223 11.50 -21.20 5.81
C LEU A 223 12.22 -22.55 5.91
N PHE A 224 12.26 -23.37 4.85
CA PHE A 224 13.11 -24.56 4.82
C PHE A 224 14.61 -24.22 4.81
N HIS A 225 14.98 -23.01 4.37
CA HIS A 225 16.37 -22.57 4.41
C HIS A 225 16.74 -22.04 5.81
N HIS A 226 17.84 -22.54 6.37
CA HIS A 226 18.24 -22.18 7.73
C HIS A 226 18.58 -20.69 7.87
N SER A 227 19.18 -20.07 6.86
CA SER A 227 19.62 -18.67 6.86
C SER A 227 18.46 -17.66 6.89
N THR A 228 17.35 -17.97 6.21
CA THR A 228 16.13 -17.15 6.25
C THR A 228 15.39 -17.35 7.56
N ARG A 229 15.32 -18.59 8.06
CA ARG A 229 14.65 -18.94 9.32
C ARG A 229 15.20 -18.19 10.54
N THR A 230 16.52 -18.01 10.62
CA THR A 230 17.15 -17.29 11.75
C THR A 230 16.92 -15.79 11.74
N ASN A 231 16.45 -15.22 10.62
CA ASN A 231 16.26 -13.78 10.45
C ASN A 231 14.80 -13.32 10.63
N LEU A 232 13.87 -14.23 10.93
CA LEU A 232 12.50 -13.83 11.20
C LEU A 232 12.37 -13.15 12.56
N PRO A 233 11.53 -12.11 12.63
CA PRO A 233 11.24 -11.46 13.89
C PRO A 233 10.30 -12.32 14.75
N CYS A 234 10.28 -11.97 16.04
CA CYS A 234 9.27 -12.39 16.99
C CYS A 234 7.96 -11.62 16.76
N PHE A 235 6.81 -12.31 16.76
CA PHE A 235 5.49 -11.70 16.64
C PHE A 235 4.82 -11.54 18.01
N ALA A 236 5.44 -10.73 18.88
CA ALA A 236 5.11 -10.66 20.31
C ALA A 236 3.67 -10.27 20.65
N ARG A 237 2.95 -9.59 19.74
CA ARG A 237 1.57 -9.12 19.95
C ARG A 237 0.53 -9.91 19.16
N LEU A 238 0.95 -10.90 18.37
CA LEU A 238 0.05 -11.61 17.47
C LEU A 238 -0.92 -12.48 18.29
N ASN A 239 -2.20 -12.12 18.21
CA ASN A 239 -3.29 -12.78 18.92
C ASN A 239 -4.09 -13.69 18.00
N LEU A 240 -4.22 -13.31 16.72
CA LEU A 240 -5.02 -14.03 15.75
C LEU A 240 -4.29 -14.16 14.42
N LEU A 241 -4.03 -15.40 14.00
CA LEU A 241 -3.56 -15.75 12.68
C LEU A 241 -4.70 -16.37 11.87
N LYS A 242 -5.17 -15.65 10.86
CA LYS A 242 -6.15 -16.16 9.90
C LYS A 242 -5.41 -16.73 8.69
N VAL A 243 -5.81 -17.90 8.23
CA VAL A 243 -5.28 -18.51 7.01
C VAL A 243 -6.42 -18.68 6.03
N ASN A 244 -6.36 -17.92 4.94
CA ASN A 244 -7.34 -17.95 3.90
C ASN A 244 -6.93 -18.94 2.79
N LEU A 245 -7.60 -20.09 2.76
CA LEU A 245 -7.44 -21.11 1.73
C LEU A 245 -8.50 -20.89 0.65
N GLY A 246 -8.09 -20.20 -0.40
CA GLY A 246 -8.93 -19.99 -1.59
C GLY A 246 -9.17 -21.28 -2.39
N PRO A 247 -10.08 -21.26 -3.37
CA PRO A 247 -10.48 -22.45 -4.13
C PRO A 247 -9.34 -23.07 -4.96
N LEU A 248 -8.32 -22.28 -5.29
CA LEU A 248 -7.11 -22.73 -6.01
C LEU A 248 -5.96 -23.13 -5.08
N SER A 249 -6.20 -23.23 -3.77
CA SER A 249 -5.19 -23.61 -2.79
C SER A 249 -4.72 -25.04 -3.03
N ARG A 250 -3.40 -25.25 -3.12
CA ARG A 250 -2.81 -26.59 -3.18
C ARG A 250 -2.62 -27.21 -1.80
N ILE A 251 -2.93 -26.46 -0.74
CA ILE A 251 -2.81 -26.91 0.65
C ILE A 251 -4.00 -27.80 1.00
N THR A 252 -3.79 -29.10 0.85
CA THR A 252 -4.78 -30.14 1.17
C THR A 252 -4.76 -30.51 2.66
N SER A 253 -3.62 -30.34 3.34
CA SER A 253 -3.44 -30.70 4.76
C SER A 253 -3.11 -29.49 5.63
N ASN A 254 -3.72 -29.44 6.81
CA ASN A 254 -3.40 -28.43 7.83
C ASN A 254 -1.96 -28.56 8.38
N LYS A 255 -1.25 -29.67 8.10
CA LYS A 255 0.15 -29.87 8.53
C LYS A 255 1.07 -28.74 8.07
N ASN A 256 0.89 -28.26 6.83
CA ASN A 256 1.67 -27.15 6.28
C ASN A 256 1.41 -25.83 7.02
N VAL A 257 0.16 -25.61 7.43
CA VAL A 257 -0.24 -24.43 8.20
C VAL A 257 0.37 -24.49 9.60
N PHE A 258 0.22 -25.62 10.30
CA PHE A 258 0.74 -25.79 11.67
C PHE A 258 2.28 -25.75 11.72
N ARG A 259 2.98 -26.17 10.67
CA ARG A 259 4.44 -26.03 10.58
C ARG A 259 4.88 -24.56 10.56
N ILE A 260 4.24 -23.72 9.73
CA ILE A 260 4.55 -22.28 9.67
C ILE A 260 4.18 -21.60 10.99
N VAL A 261 3.01 -21.91 11.52
CA VAL A 261 2.60 -21.47 12.86
C VAL A 261 3.68 -21.81 13.87
N GLY A 262 4.21 -23.03 13.87
CA GLY A 262 5.32 -23.41 14.76
C GLY A 262 6.56 -22.52 14.61
N HIS A 263 6.91 -22.14 13.38
CA HIS A 263 8.01 -21.19 13.13
C HIS A 263 7.71 -19.76 13.61
N LEU A 264 6.47 -19.30 13.46
CA LEU A 264 6.03 -17.98 13.96
C LEU A 264 5.87 -17.99 15.50
N HIS A 265 5.46 -19.11 16.09
CA HIS A 265 5.25 -19.33 17.52
C HIS A 265 6.53 -19.55 18.30
N GLN A 266 7.64 -19.93 17.66
CA GLN A 266 8.90 -20.18 18.35
C GLN A 266 9.37 -18.95 19.17
N TYR A 267 8.77 -17.78 18.93
CA TYR A 267 8.98 -16.55 19.67
C TYR A 267 7.69 -15.81 20.09
N SER A 268 6.48 -16.34 19.89
CA SER A 268 5.22 -15.57 20.04
C SER A 268 4.29 -16.17 21.11
N PRO A 269 3.45 -15.36 21.80
CA PRO A 269 2.46 -15.88 22.75
C PRO A 269 1.45 -16.83 22.05
N PRO A 270 0.65 -17.60 22.82
CA PRO A 270 -0.36 -18.50 22.25
C PRO A 270 -1.31 -17.76 21.29
N THR A 271 -1.07 -17.92 19.98
CA THR A 271 -1.86 -17.28 18.92
C THR A 271 -3.05 -18.17 18.56
N ARG A 272 -4.25 -17.59 18.49
CA ARG A 272 -5.43 -18.27 17.94
C ARG A 272 -5.27 -18.42 16.43
N ILE A 273 -5.53 -19.62 15.91
CA ILE A 273 -5.45 -19.90 14.47
C ILE A 273 -6.86 -20.13 13.94
N ASP A 274 -7.20 -19.43 12.87
CA ASP A 274 -8.47 -19.59 12.16
C ASP A 274 -8.19 -19.97 10.71
N ILE A 275 -8.62 -21.15 10.28
CA ILE A 275 -8.42 -21.65 8.92
C ILE A 275 -9.74 -21.52 8.17
N ILE A 276 -9.78 -20.56 7.26
CA ILE A 276 -10.95 -20.24 6.45
C ILE A 276 -10.81 -20.97 5.13
N ARG A 277 -11.74 -21.87 4.82
CA ARG A 277 -11.78 -22.61 3.55
C ARG A 277 -12.92 -22.08 2.71
N HIS A 278 -12.60 -21.57 1.53
CA HIS A 278 -13.61 -21.24 0.53
C HIS A 278 -13.82 -22.45 -0.37
N ALA A 279 -15.06 -22.94 -0.42
CA ALA A 279 -15.50 -24.00 -1.32
C ALA A 279 -15.59 -23.50 -2.77
#